data_AF-A0A8S3IYY0-F1
#
_entry.id   AF-A0A8S3IYY0-F1
#
_cell.length_a   1.000
_cell.length_b   1.000
_cell.length_c   1.000
_cell.angle_alpha   90.00
_cell.angle_beta   90.00
_cell.angle_gamma   90.00
#
_symmetry.space_group_name_H-M   'P 1'
#
loop_
_entity.id
_entity.type
_entity.pdbx_description
1 polymer ?
#
loop_
_entity_poly.entity_id
_entity_poly.type
_entity_poly.pdbx_seq_one_letter_code
_entity_poly.pdbx_strand_id
1 'polypeptide(L)'
;MSDSTVKQNQDEFPPLKNNLILRACRGEPVERVPIWIMRQAGRYLPEYLSIRSQNSFFDVCRTPSICCEVTLQPLRRFDLDAAIIFSDILVVPQALGMQVDMIAKEGPRFAHPINVPADIKTAIDRTKQASVELKYVYDAITLTRHALDGRCPLIGFSGAPWTLMSYMIEGKGSETHSKAKKWLYTYVEESHDL
;
A
#
# COMPACT_ATOMS: atom_id res chain seq x y z
N MET A 1 8.48 -29.11 39.55
CA MET A 1 8.21 -27.66 39.67
C MET A 1 9.18 -26.98 38.71
N SER A 2 8.92 -27.07 37.41
CA SER A 2 8.15 -26.09 36.62
C SER A 2 8.84 -24.73 36.57
N ASP A 3 9.77 -24.60 35.63
CA ASP A 3 10.07 -23.30 35.04
C ASP A 3 10.28 -23.51 33.53
N SER A 4 9.18 -23.85 32.85
CA SER A 4 9.10 -23.77 31.40
C SER A 4 8.81 -22.33 31.05
N THR A 5 9.86 -21.54 30.91
CA THR A 5 9.82 -20.21 30.32
C THR A 5 9.22 -20.36 28.93
N VAL A 6 7.98 -19.90 28.77
CA VAL A 6 7.29 -19.80 27.49
C VAL A 6 8.11 -18.84 26.64
N LYS A 7 8.95 -19.38 25.74
CA LYS A 7 9.41 -18.64 24.58
C LYS A 7 8.15 -18.23 23.82
N GLN A 8 7.76 -16.96 23.93
CA GLN A 8 6.72 -16.43 23.04
C GLN A 8 7.23 -16.60 21.62
N ASN A 9 6.55 -17.45 20.83
CA ASN A 9 6.77 -17.54 19.40
C ASN A 9 6.49 -16.16 18.80
N GLN A 10 7.53 -15.43 18.40
CA GLN A 10 7.39 -14.20 17.61
C GLN A 10 6.74 -14.46 16.24
N ASP A 11 6.57 -15.72 15.85
CA ASP A 11 6.00 -16.16 14.58
C ASP A 11 4.47 -16.34 14.60
N GLU A 12 3.81 -16.24 15.75
CA GLU A 12 2.37 -16.46 15.84
C GLU A 12 1.61 -15.12 16.02
N PHE A 13 0.82 -14.77 15.01
CA PHE A 13 -0.03 -13.59 15.07
C PHE A 13 -1.21 -13.81 16.04
N PRO A 14 -1.69 -12.75 16.72
CA PRO A 14 -2.86 -12.87 17.58
C PRO A 14 -4.08 -13.45 16.84
N PRO A 15 -4.86 -14.34 17.48
CA PRO A 15 -6.02 -14.97 16.86
C PRO A 15 -7.10 -13.94 16.54
N LEU A 16 -7.75 -14.11 15.40
CA LEU A 16 -8.74 -13.15 14.90
C LEU A 16 -10.03 -13.23 15.72
N LYS A 17 -10.47 -12.09 16.26
CA LYS A 17 -11.67 -11.92 17.10
C LYS A 17 -12.90 -11.55 16.27
N ASN A 18 -12.76 -10.65 15.29
CA ASN A 18 -13.79 -10.33 14.30
C ASN A 18 -13.33 -10.79 12.91
N ASN A 19 -14.08 -11.72 12.31
CA ASN A 19 -13.82 -12.27 10.97
C ASN A 19 -14.96 -12.02 9.97
N LEU A 20 -15.89 -11.12 10.29
CA LEU A 20 -17.09 -10.81 9.51
C LEU A 20 -16.79 -10.55 8.04
N ILE A 21 -15.82 -9.67 7.76
CA ILE A 21 -15.46 -9.33 6.38
C ILE A 21 -14.87 -10.50 5.60
N LEU A 22 -14.12 -11.40 6.26
CA LEU A 22 -13.57 -12.59 5.59
C LEU A 22 -14.67 -13.59 5.23
N ARG A 23 -15.62 -13.80 6.14
CA ARG A 23 -16.81 -14.65 5.91
C ARG A 23 -17.66 -14.09 4.77
N ALA A 24 -17.97 -12.79 4.82
CA ALA A 24 -18.73 -12.11 3.78
C ALA A 24 -18.05 -12.21 2.40
N CYS A 25 -16.73 -11.99 2.31
CA CYS A 25 -15.97 -12.14 1.06
C CYS A 25 -15.98 -13.56 0.50
N ARG A 26 -16.19 -14.59 1.35
CA ARG A 26 -16.32 -15.99 0.93
C ARG A 26 -17.77 -16.40 0.61
N GLY A 27 -18.73 -15.47 0.72
CA GLY A 27 -20.14 -15.76 0.54
C GLY A 27 -20.77 -16.54 1.69
N GLU A 28 -20.12 -16.59 2.86
CA GLU A 28 -20.65 -17.24 4.05
C GLU A 28 -21.70 -16.35 4.75
N PRO A 29 -22.70 -16.93 5.44
CA PRO A 29 -23.67 -16.15 6.23
C PRO A 29 -22.97 -15.30 7.30
N VAL A 30 -23.45 -14.07 7.51
CA VAL A 30 -22.95 -13.12 8.52
C VAL A 30 -24.09 -12.49 9.29
N GLU A 31 -23.86 -12.15 10.55
CA GLU A 31 -24.85 -11.55 11.46
C GLU A 31 -25.18 -10.09 11.14
N ARG A 32 -24.29 -9.41 10.43
CA ARG A 32 -24.50 -8.06 9.87
C ARG A 32 -23.57 -7.82 8.70
N VAL A 33 -23.87 -6.81 7.88
CA VAL A 33 -22.99 -6.38 6.78
C VAL A 33 -21.71 -5.78 7.36
N PRO A 34 -20.51 -6.28 7.00
CA PRO A 34 -19.25 -5.69 7.43
C PRO A 34 -18.95 -4.38 6.69
N ILE A 35 -18.29 -3.44 7.37
CA ILE A 35 -17.93 -2.13 6.81
C ILE A 35 -16.46 -1.78 7.05
N TRP A 36 -15.83 -1.27 6.01
CA TRP A 36 -14.57 -0.51 6.06
C TRP A 36 -14.66 0.58 4.99
N ILE A 37 -13.79 1.59 5.06
CA ILE A 37 -13.89 2.76 4.18
C ILE A 37 -12.57 2.94 3.44
N MET A 38 -12.62 3.04 2.11
CA MET A 38 -11.45 3.39 1.31
C MET A 38 -10.89 4.75 1.77
N ARG A 39 -9.58 4.81 2.00
CA ARG A 39 -8.90 5.98 2.61
C ARG A 39 -9.38 6.30 4.04
N GLN A 40 -9.80 5.29 4.81
CA GLN A 40 -10.14 5.46 6.23
C GLN A 40 -9.01 6.09 7.05
N ALA A 41 -7.74 5.81 6.72
CA ALA A 41 -6.59 6.54 7.22
C ALA A 41 -6.26 7.68 6.24
N GLY A 42 -6.58 8.93 6.60
CA GLY A 42 -6.39 10.04 5.69
C GLY A 42 -6.70 11.42 6.26
N ARG A 43 -6.62 12.42 5.38
CA ARG A 43 -6.63 13.87 5.70
C ARG A 43 -7.87 14.38 6.45
N TYR A 44 -8.95 13.62 6.49
CA TYR A 44 -10.14 14.00 7.27
C TYR A 44 -9.94 13.77 8.78
N LEU A 45 -8.90 13.03 9.19
CA LEU A 45 -8.52 12.82 10.58
C LEU A 45 -7.47 13.87 11.00
N PRO A 46 -7.74 14.69 12.05
CA PRO A 46 -6.76 15.65 12.58
C PRO A 46 -5.43 15.00 13.00
N GLU A 47 -5.48 13.81 13.61
CA GLU A 47 -4.31 13.04 14.04
C GLU A 47 -3.46 12.54 12.86
N TYR A 48 -4.07 12.26 11.70
CA TYR A 48 -3.33 11.94 10.48
C TYR A 48 -2.60 13.18 9.95
N LEU A 49 -3.27 14.33 9.94
CA LEU A 49 -2.67 15.60 9.50
C LEU A 49 -1.49 15.99 10.40
N SER A 50 -1.60 15.76 11.72
CA SER A 50 -0.51 15.98 12.67
C SER A 50 0.75 15.18 12.29
N ILE A 51 0.63 13.88 12.03
CA ILE A 51 1.75 13.03 11.57
C ILE A 51 2.29 13.51 10.22
N ARG A 52 1.42 13.81 9.25
CA ARG A 52 1.80 14.28 7.91
C ARG A 52 2.50 15.65 7.92
N SER A 53 2.30 16.47 8.95
CA SER A 53 2.97 17.77 9.06
C SER A 53 4.46 17.66 9.42
N GLN A 54 4.86 16.54 10.00
CA GLN A 54 6.23 16.30 10.49
C GLN A 54 7.04 15.36 9.59
N ASN A 55 6.40 14.72 8.60
CA ASN A 55 7.00 13.68 7.76
C ASN A 55 6.64 13.93 6.30
N SER A 56 7.43 13.47 5.32
CA SER A 56 6.93 13.39 3.93
C SER A 56 5.95 12.22 3.77
N PHE A 57 5.25 12.14 2.63
CA PHE A 57 4.29 11.04 2.41
C PHE A 57 5.01 9.69 2.36
N PHE A 58 6.12 9.60 1.63
CA PHE A 58 6.88 8.37 1.53
C PHE A 58 7.64 8.04 2.82
N ASP A 59 7.99 9.02 3.66
CA ASP A 59 8.55 8.74 4.99
C ASP A 59 7.55 8.01 5.89
N VAL A 60 6.27 8.43 5.83
CA VAL A 60 5.18 7.73 6.54
C VAL A 60 5.02 6.30 6.00
N CYS A 61 5.13 6.08 4.70
CA CYS A 61 5.08 4.73 4.11
C CYS A 61 6.30 3.87 4.47
N ARG A 62 7.50 4.47 4.53
CA ARG A 62 8.78 3.78 4.73
C ARG A 62 9.14 3.50 6.18
N THR A 63 8.43 4.12 7.12
CA THR A 63 8.67 3.91 8.55
C THR A 63 7.57 3.01 9.14
N PRO A 64 7.86 1.72 9.43
CA PRO A 64 6.84 0.75 9.86
C PRO A 64 6.00 1.19 11.05
N SER A 65 6.61 1.84 12.05
CA SER A 65 5.91 2.33 13.25
C SER A 65 4.92 3.44 12.94
N ILE A 66 5.28 4.39 12.07
CA ILE A 66 4.40 5.49 11.66
C ILE A 66 3.27 4.95 10.77
N CYS A 67 3.58 4.05 9.83
CA CYS A 67 2.59 3.36 9.01
C CYS A 67 1.56 2.61 9.87
N CYS A 68 2.04 1.84 10.85
CA CYS A 68 1.19 1.13 11.80
C CYS A 68 0.29 2.11 12.57
N GLU A 69 0.86 3.16 13.16
CA GLU A 69 0.10 4.19 13.87
C GLU A 69 -1.02 4.78 13.00
N VAL A 70 -0.68 5.24 11.79
CA VAL A 70 -1.65 5.80 10.83
C VAL A 70 -2.75 4.79 10.47
N THR A 71 -2.40 3.52 10.30
CA THR A 71 -3.37 2.45 10.00
C THR A 71 -4.38 2.25 11.13
N LEU A 72 -3.94 2.40 12.39
CA LEU A 72 -4.78 2.18 13.57
C LEU A 72 -5.68 3.36 13.94
N GLN A 73 -5.33 4.59 13.54
CA GLN A 73 -6.10 5.80 13.88
C GLN A 73 -7.62 5.69 13.63
N PRO A 74 -8.10 5.21 12.47
CA PRO A 74 -9.54 5.16 12.18
C PRO A 74 -10.27 4.19 13.09
N LEU A 75 -9.63 3.09 13.48
CA LEU A 75 -10.19 2.08 14.38
C LEU A 75 -10.39 2.60 15.80
N ARG A 76 -9.69 3.67 16.20
CA ARG A 76 -9.91 4.31 17.51
C ARG A 76 -11.16 5.19 17.53
N ARG A 77 -11.63 5.63 16.35
CA ARG A 77 -12.83 6.47 16.20
C ARG A 77 -14.07 5.69 15.81
N PHE A 78 -13.89 4.65 15.01
CA PHE A 78 -14.98 3.94 14.35
C PHE A 78 -14.83 2.43 14.56
N ASP A 79 -15.96 1.75 14.71
CA ASP A 79 -15.99 0.29 14.82
C ASP A 79 -16.02 -0.35 13.42
N LEU A 80 -14.89 -0.26 12.71
CA LEU A 80 -14.73 -0.82 11.36
C LEU A 80 -14.36 -2.31 11.45
N ASP A 81 -14.83 -3.09 10.46
CA ASP A 81 -14.62 -4.53 10.37
C ASP A 81 -13.30 -4.93 9.69
N ALA A 82 -12.52 -3.95 9.22
CA ALA A 82 -11.19 -4.17 8.68
C ALA A 82 -10.28 -2.95 8.85
N ALA A 83 -8.99 -3.23 8.99
CA ALA A 83 -7.93 -2.28 8.69
C ALA A 83 -7.45 -2.51 7.26
N ILE A 84 -6.96 -1.45 6.62
CA ILE A 84 -6.15 -1.52 5.40
C ILE A 84 -4.81 -0.89 5.70
N ILE A 85 -3.72 -1.58 5.36
CA ILE A 85 -2.37 -1.07 5.63
C ILE A 85 -2.19 0.30 4.98
N PHE A 86 -1.58 1.25 5.69
CA PHE A 86 -1.21 2.52 5.08
C PHE A 86 0.00 2.34 4.17
N SER A 87 -0.20 2.46 2.86
CA SER A 87 0.87 2.43 1.87
C SER A 87 0.43 3.24 0.65
N ASP A 88 1.15 3.12 -0.46
CA ASP A 88 0.75 3.67 -1.75
C ASP A 88 1.04 2.68 -2.88
N ILE A 89 0.27 2.70 -3.95
CA ILE A 89 0.50 1.81 -5.09
C ILE A 89 1.83 2.10 -5.80
N LEU A 90 2.32 3.35 -5.71
CA LEU A 90 3.53 3.80 -6.39
C LEU A 90 4.83 3.35 -5.72
N VAL A 91 4.74 2.67 -4.57
CA VAL A 91 5.90 1.99 -3.98
C VAL A 91 6.45 0.89 -4.90
N VAL A 92 5.60 0.31 -5.77
CA VAL A 92 6.03 -0.72 -6.73
C VAL A 92 6.92 -0.13 -7.83
N PRO A 93 6.52 0.92 -8.58
CA PRO A 93 7.43 1.65 -9.46
C PRO A 93 8.71 2.16 -8.76
N GLN A 94 8.62 2.62 -7.51
CA GLN A 94 9.82 3.01 -6.74
C GLN A 94 10.76 1.82 -6.49
N ALA A 95 10.21 0.67 -6.11
CA ALA A 95 10.97 -0.56 -5.95
C ALA A 95 11.58 -1.05 -7.26
N LEU A 96 10.96 -0.73 -8.41
CA LEU A 96 11.55 -0.98 -9.73
C LEU A 96 12.65 0.04 -10.09
N GLY A 97 12.89 1.08 -9.29
CA GLY A 97 13.96 2.06 -9.51
C GLY A 97 13.50 3.44 -9.96
N MET A 98 12.20 3.63 -10.22
CA MET A 98 11.69 4.94 -10.64
C MET A 98 11.62 5.93 -9.46
N GLN A 99 12.01 7.17 -9.69
CA GLN A 99 11.92 8.23 -8.69
C GLN A 99 10.54 8.90 -8.73
N VAL A 100 9.85 8.90 -7.59
CA VAL A 100 8.50 9.46 -7.44
C VAL A 100 8.44 10.33 -6.20
N ASP A 101 7.99 11.57 -6.38
CA ASP A 101 7.73 12.52 -5.30
C ASP A 101 6.23 12.75 -5.14
N MET A 102 5.80 12.98 -3.89
CA MET A 102 4.42 13.38 -3.60
C MET A 102 4.36 14.90 -3.42
N ILE A 103 3.96 15.61 -4.47
CA ILE A 103 3.89 17.07 -4.48
C ILE A 103 2.59 17.54 -3.82
N ALA A 104 2.69 18.49 -2.89
CA ALA A 104 1.54 19.03 -2.18
C ALA A 104 0.53 19.64 -3.17
N LYS A 105 -0.76 19.27 -3.01
CA LYS A 105 -1.89 19.69 -3.88
C LYS A 105 -1.86 19.20 -5.33
N GLU A 106 -0.74 18.71 -5.84
CA GLU A 106 -0.62 18.16 -7.20
C GLU A 106 -0.67 16.62 -7.25
N GLY A 107 -0.19 15.94 -6.20
CA GLY A 107 -0.13 14.49 -6.14
C GLY A 107 1.22 13.92 -6.61
N PRO A 108 1.26 12.65 -7.05
CA PRO A 108 2.51 11.99 -7.38
C PRO A 108 3.10 12.51 -8.70
N ARG A 109 4.41 12.68 -8.72
CA ARG A 109 5.18 13.08 -9.90
C ARG A 109 6.43 12.22 -10.04
N PHE A 110 6.61 11.64 -11.21
CA PHE A 110 7.82 10.91 -11.59
C PHE A 110 8.85 11.89 -12.16
N ALA A 111 10.10 11.77 -11.71
CA ALA A 111 11.19 12.62 -12.21
C ALA A 111 11.49 12.33 -13.69
N HIS A 112 11.48 11.04 -14.05
CA HIS A 112 11.76 10.54 -15.40
C HIS A 112 10.67 9.54 -15.84
N PRO A 113 9.54 10.03 -16.39
CA PRO A 113 8.49 9.16 -16.93
C PRO A 113 8.98 8.40 -18.18
N ILE A 114 8.39 7.24 -18.45
CA ILE A 114 8.67 6.42 -19.62
C ILE A 114 7.91 7.00 -20.82
N ASN A 115 8.62 7.60 -21.78
CA ASN A 115 8.01 8.21 -22.97
C ASN A 115 8.09 7.28 -24.17
N VAL A 116 9.19 6.57 -24.33
CA VAL A 116 9.47 5.62 -25.43
C VAL A 116 10.02 4.29 -24.92
N PRO A 117 9.92 3.18 -25.69
CA PRO A 117 10.44 1.87 -25.29
C PRO A 117 11.89 1.85 -24.77
N ALA A 118 12.76 2.70 -25.35
CA ALA A 118 14.16 2.78 -24.93
C ALA A 118 14.31 3.22 -23.46
N ASP A 119 13.36 3.99 -22.92
CA ASP A 119 13.41 4.51 -21.55
C ASP A 119 13.29 3.38 -20.52
N ILE A 120 12.59 2.28 -20.84
CA ILE A 120 12.38 1.12 -19.94
C ILE A 120 13.71 0.62 -19.38
N LYS A 121 14.74 0.48 -20.24
CA LYS A 121 16.06 -0.02 -19.85
C LYS A 121 16.77 0.83 -18.80
N THR A 122 16.43 2.11 -18.73
CA THR A 122 17.02 3.06 -17.77
C THR A 122 16.09 3.40 -16.61
N ALA A 123 14.78 3.28 -16.82
CA ALA A 123 13.77 3.65 -15.84
C ALA A 123 13.48 2.54 -14.84
N ILE A 124 13.56 1.27 -15.27
CA ILE A 124 13.30 0.12 -14.41
C ILE A 124 14.48 -0.84 -14.36
N ASP A 125 14.72 -1.37 -13.16
CA ASP A 125 15.68 -2.42 -12.87
C ASP A 125 14.93 -3.69 -12.46
N ARG A 126 14.79 -4.63 -13.40
CA ARG A 126 14.12 -5.92 -13.19
C ARG A 126 14.92 -6.89 -12.32
N THR A 127 16.18 -6.58 -11.99
CA THR A 127 16.98 -7.41 -11.09
C THR A 127 16.63 -7.19 -9.63
N LYS A 128 15.97 -6.06 -9.32
CA LYS A 128 15.51 -5.73 -7.97
C LYS A 128 14.43 -6.69 -7.49
N GLN A 129 14.62 -7.19 -6.27
CA GLN A 129 13.67 -8.10 -5.65
C GLN A 129 12.71 -7.32 -4.76
N ALA A 130 11.40 -7.53 -4.96
CA ALA A 130 10.37 -6.94 -4.13
C ALA A 130 10.57 -7.26 -2.63
N SER A 131 11.11 -8.45 -2.31
CA SER A 131 11.42 -8.85 -0.93
C SER A 131 12.43 -7.97 -0.22
N VAL A 132 13.33 -7.34 -0.98
CA VAL A 132 14.37 -6.46 -0.46
C VAL A 132 13.87 -5.02 -0.49
N GLU A 133 13.43 -4.55 -1.65
CA GLU A 133 13.07 -3.14 -1.85
C GLU A 133 11.79 -2.73 -1.09
N LEU A 134 10.85 -3.66 -0.89
CA LEU A 134 9.61 -3.42 -0.16
C LEU A 134 9.62 -4.01 1.26
N LYS A 135 10.80 -4.33 1.81
CA LYS A 135 10.92 -4.87 3.17
C LYS A 135 10.18 -4.01 4.21
N TYR A 136 10.25 -2.68 4.08
CA TYR A 136 9.55 -1.76 4.98
C TYR A 136 8.02 -1.94 4.95
N VAL A 137 7.44 -2.31 3.81
CA VAL A 137 5.99 -2.60 3.68
C VAL A 137 5.67 -3.88 4.46
N TYR A 138 6.49 -4.91 4.32
CA TYR A 138 6.29 -6.17 5.04
C TYR A 138 6.46 -5.99 6.55
N ASP A 139 7.48 -5.25 6.98
CA ASP A 139 7.69 -4.90 8.38
C ASP A 139 6.48 -4.12 8.94
N ALA A 140 5.92 -3.19 8.17
CA ALA A 140 4.73 -2.45 8.56
C ALA A 140 3.47 -3.33 8.66
N ILE A 141 3.28 -4.26 7.72
CA ILE A 141 2.18 -5.24 7.76
C ILE A 141 2.30 -6.12 9.01
N THR A 142 3.48 -6.68 9.26
CA THR A 142 3.75 -7.53 10.44
C THR A 142 3.48 -6.77 11.73
N LEU A 143 4.05 -5.56 11.86
CA LEU A 143 3.86 -4.73 13.05
C LEU A 143 2.39 -4.36 13.26
N THR A 144 1.70 -3.96 12.20
CA THR A 144 0.27 -3.61 12.25
C THR A 144 -0.57 -4.82 12.62
N ARG A 145 -0.25 -6.00 12.10
CA ARG A 145 -0.98 -7.23 12.41
C ARG A 145 -0.85 -7.63 13.89
N HIS A 146 0.34 -7.47 14.49
CA HIS A 146 0.49 -7.64 15.93
C HIS A 146 -0.26 -6.56 16.72
N ALA A 147 -0.14 -5.29 16.32
CA ALA A 147 -0.77 -4.17 17.03
C ALA A 147 -2.31 -4.17 16.97
N LEU A 148 -2.90 -4.78 15.95
CA LEU A 148 -4.34 -5.01 15.87
C LEU A 148 -4.84 -5.99 16.94
N ASP A 149 -3.98 -6.83 17.52
CA ASP A 149 -4.34 -7.83 18.52
C ASP A 149 -5.58 -8.65 18.15
N GLY A 150 -5.64 -9.05 16.87
CA GLY A 150 -6.75 -9.83 16.33
C GLY A 150 -8.09 -9.09 16.25
N ARG A 151 -8.16 -7.78 16.53
CA ARG A 151 -9.41 -7.01 16.55
C ARG A 151 -10.22 -7.15 15.27
N CYS A 152 -9.57 -7.02 14.11
CA CYS A 152 -10.17 -7.19 12.79
C CYS A 152 -9.08 -7.61 11.77
N PRO A 153 -9.45 -8.06 10.56
CA PRO A 153 -8.49 -8.40 9.52
C PRO A 153 -7.72 -7.17 9.04
N LEU A 154 -6.50 -7.41 8.54
CA LEU A 154 -5.66 -6.42 7.88
C LEU A 154 -5.63 -6.69 6.37
N ILE A 155 -6.07 -5.72 5.58
CA ILE A 155 -6.07 -5.75 4.11
C ILE A 155 -4.72 -5.22 3.62
N GLY A 156 -4.00 -6.04 2.85
CA GLY A 156 -2.91 -5.59 1.98
C GLY A 156 -3.44 -5.17 0.61
N PHE A 157 -2.67 -4.39 -0.17
CA PHE A 157 -3.09 -3.95 -1.50
C PHE A 157 -1.90 -3.64 -2.41
N SER A 158 -2.18 -3.57 -3.72
CA SER A 158 -1.27 -3.10 -4.76
C SER A 158 -2.06 -2.46 -5.90
N GLY A 159 -1.39 -1.68 -6.74
CA GLY A 159 -1.94 -1.21 -8.01
C GLY A 159 -1.95 -2.33 -9.06
N ALA A 160 -2.98 -2.37 -9.89
CA ALA A 160 -2.99 -3.27 -11.05
C ALA A 160 -1.93 -2.86 -12.09
N PRO A 161 -1.40 -3.79 -12.90
CA PRO A 161 -0.33 -3.51 -13.87
C PRO A 161 -0.61 -2.31 -14.77
N TRP A 162 -1.77 -2.27 -15.43
CA TRP A 162 -2.19 -1.14 -16.28
C TRP A 162 -2.17 0.20 -15.54
N THR A 163 -2.68 0.24 -14.30
CA THR A 163 -2.71 1.47 -13.51
C THR A 163 -1.29 1.94 -13.19
N LEU A 164 -0.40 1.03 -12.81
CA LEU A 164 1.00 1.36 -12.54
C LEU A 164 1.71 1.83 -13.81
N MET A 165 1.59 1.08 -14.91
CA MET A 165 2.10 1.44 -16.23
C MET A 165 1.63 2.84 -16.63
N SER A 166 0.36 3.16 -16.42
CA SER A 166 -0.16 4.49 -16.73
C SER A 166 0.53 5.58 -15.92
N TYR A 167 0.80 5.40 -14.63
CA TYR A 167 1.54 6.39 -13.84
C TYR A 167 2.99 6.51 -14.31
N MET A 168 3.64 5.39 -14.62
CA MET A 168 5.02 5.35 -15.09
C MET A 168 5.20 6.09 -16.42
N ILE A 169 4.21 6.02 -17.32
CA ILE A 169 4.23 6.66 -18.64
C ILE A 169 3.72 8.11 -18.59
N GLU A 170 2.60 8.37 -17.90
CA GLU A 170 2.05 9.72 -17.78
C GLU A 170 2.96 10.62 -16.93
N GLY A 171 3.64 10.01 -15.96
CA GLY A 171 4.52 10.67 -14.99
C GLY A 171 3.78 11.34 -13.83
N LYS A 172 2.45 11.30 -13.82
CA LYS A 172 1.55 11.86 -12.82
C LYS A 172 0.11 11.36 -13.06
N GLY A 173 -0.84 11.82 -12.25
CA GLY A 173 -2.26 11.63 -12.55
C GLY A 173 -2.65 12.25 -13.90
N SER A 174 -3.48 11.55 -14.67
CA SER A 174 -3.95 11.96 -15.99
C SER A 174 -5.43 11.66 -16.12
N GLU A 175 -6.23 12.61 -16.61
CA GLU A 175 -7.67 12.41 -16.82
C GLU A 175 -7.96 11.62 -18.10
N THR A 176 -7.09 11.75 -19.10
CA THR A 176 -7.29 11.15 -20.43
C THR A 176 -6.44 9.89 -20.65
N HIS A 177 -5.37 9.72 -19.86
CA HIS A 177 -4.37 8.66 -20.05
C HIS A 177 -3.83 8.60 -21.49
N SER A 178 -3.73 9.77 -22.16
CA SER A 178 -3.45 9.83 -23.59
C SER A 178 -2.09 9.24 -23.98
N LYS A 179 -1.05 9.40 -23.15
CA LYS A 179 0.27 8.81 -23.43
C LYS A 179 0.25 7.31 -23.20
N ALA A 180 -0.32 6.87 -22.07
CA ALA A 180 -0.42 5.45 -21.75
C ALA A 180 -1.28 4.68 -22.78
N LYS A 181 -2.38 5.27 -23.24
CA LYS A 181 -3.20 4.69 -24.31
C LYS A 181 -2.47 4.69 -25.65
N LYS A 182 -1.73 5.75 -25.99
CA LYS A 182 -0.90 5.78 -27.21
C LYS A 182 0.10 4.62 -27.22
N TRP A 183 0.70 4.28 -26.08
CA TRP A 183 1.56 3.12 -25.93
C TRP A 183 0.86 1.82 -26.35
N LEU A 184 -0.36 1.58 -25.85
CA LEU A 184 -1.14 0.39 -26.23
C LEU A 184 -1.39 0.26 -27.74
N TYR A 185 -1.41 1.36 -28.49
CA TYR A 185 -1.60 1.35 -29.95
C TYR A 185 -0.29 1.37 -30.76
N THR A 186 0.78 1.92 -30.19
CA THR A 186 2.03 2.20 -30.93
C THR A 186 3.15 1.21 -30.60
N TYR A 187 3.19 0.73 -29.35
CA TYR A 187 4.24 -0.10 -28.77
C TYR A 187 3.60 -1.32 -28.08
N VAL A 188 2.90 -2.14 -28.86
CA VAL A 188 2.04 -3.23 -28.33
C VAL A 188 2.87 -4.24 -27.54
N GLU A 189 3.98 -4.71 -28.10
CA GLU A 189 4.85 -5.69 -27.46
C GLU A 189 5.49 -5.12 -26.19
N GLU A 190 5.96 -3.88 -26.23
CA GLU A 190 6.59 -3.24 -25.07
C GLU A 190 5.58 -2.86 -23.99
N SER A 191 4.32 -2.64 -24.37
CA SER A 191 3.21 -2.48 -23.41
C SER A 191 2.84 -3.79 -22.72
N HIS A 192 3.02 -4.93 -23.38
CA HIS A 192 2.80 -6.25 -22.79
C HIS A 192 3.97 -6.70 -21.91
N ASP A 193 5.19 -6.31 -22.26
CA ASP A 193 6.40 -6.62 -21.50
C ASP A 193 6.56 -5.75 -20.23
N LEU A 194 6.02 -4.53 -20.23
CA LEU A 194 6.05 -3.59 -19.09
C LEU A 194 5.00 -3.92 -18.02
#